data_AF-A0A1I5GGQ9-F1
#
_entry.id   AF-A0A1I5GGQ9-F1
#
_cell.length_a   1.000
_cell.length_b   1.000
_cell.length_c   1.000
_cell.angle_alpha   90.00
_cell.angle_beta   90.00
_cell.angle_gamma   90.00
#
_symmetry.space_group_name_H-M   'P 1'
#
loop_
_entity.id
_entity.type
_entity.pdbx_description
1 polymer ?
#
loop_
_entity_poly.entity_id
_entity_poly.type
_entity_poly.pdbx_seq_one_letter_code
_entity_poly.pdbx_strand_id
1 'polypeptide(L)'
;MARRTTDINDIAFGVIRVRMRLHFMLTPKGDRQAVKYFVIGHPRNGTTTLHKLFVANGLNSFHDSRDWQTGRHDAFSDFGQLRPVAGYDRTYPNARFILNFRPLRHYLNSIATHHQKVFSVQNFINEAYRRAEYFAWALDYFKGRDDFIAVNIEAPGAVRAVADFWGFAVKEPPEGLINNVSTRPKLEQNSANIETALAALDLVEEAGRGCLVSRLNGARQTALLAARDTIRCVQ
;
A
#
# COMPACT_ATOMS: atom_id res chain seq x y z
N MET A 1 -13.45 -13.24 18.99
CA MET A 1 -12.78 -12.69 17.80
C MET A 1 -11.54 -13.52 17.54
N ALA A 2 -11.34 -13.99 16.31
CA ALA A 2 -10.13 -14.72 15.96
C ALA A 2 -8.88 -13.86 16.18
N ARG A 3 -7.75 -14.49 16.48
CA ARG A 3 -6.49 -13.80 16.80
C ARG A 3 -5.44 -14.05 15.73
N ARG A 4 -4.60 -13.04 15.50
CA ARG A 4 -3.36 -13.20 14.73
C ARG A 4 -2.45 -14.22 15.40
N THR A 5 -1.79 -15.04 14.60
CA THR A 5 -0.65 -15.86 15.03
C THR A 5 0.61 -15.40 14.31
N THR A 6 1.77 -15.70 14.88
CA THR A 6 3.04 -15.57 14.14
C THR A 6 3.11 -16.66 13.07
N ASP A 7 3.45 -16.28 11.84
CA ASP A 7 3.67 -17.19 10.74
C ASP A 7 5.05 -17.00 10.06
N ILE A 8 5.36 -17.86 9.10
CA ILE A 8 6.62 -17.78 8.35
C ILE A 8 6.77 -16.46 7.58
N ASN A 9 5.68 -15.80 7.20
CA ASN A 9 5.75 -14.51 6.52
C ASN A 9 6.20 -13.40 7.46
N ASP A 10 5.88 -13.48 8.76
CA ASP A 10 6.38 -12.51 9.74
C ASP A 10 7.92 -12.55 9.82
N ILE A 11 8.49 -13.76 9.86
CA ILE A 11 9.94 -13.96 9.83
C ILE A 11 10.52 -13.46 8.50
N ALA A 12 9.93 -13.88 7.38
CA ALA A 12 10.38 -13.49 6.04
C ALA A 12 10.33 -11.96 5.85
N PHE A 13 9.27 -11.30 6.30
CA PHE A 13 9.14 -9.84 6.24
C PHE A 13 10.13 -9.14 7.15
N GLY A 14 10.44 -9.70 8.32
CA GLY A 14 11.53 -9.23 9.18
C GLY A 14 12.87 -9.22 8.43
N VAL A 15 13.23 -10.36 7.83
CA VAL A 15 14.47 -10.50 7.05
C VAL A 15 14.49 -9.54 5.85
N ILE A 16 13.38 -9.45 5.10
CA ILE A 16 13.27 -8.54 3.95
C ILE A 16 13.45 -7.09 4.41
N ARG A 17 12.80 -6.65 5.50
CA ARG A 17 12.93 -5.27 6.00
C ARG A 17 14.36 -4.94 6.40
N VAL A 18 15.07 -5.87 7.06
CA VAL A 18 16.49 -5.71 7.40
C VAL A 18 17.32 -5.58 6.12
N ARG A 19 17.12 -6.48 5.14
CA ARG A 19 17.79 -6.41 3.83
C ARG A 19 17.54 -5.07 3.13
N MET A 20 16.29 -4.60 3.08
CA MET A 20 15.92 -3.33 2.45
C MET A 20 16.60 -2.15 3.12
N ARG A 21 16.69 -2.15 4.46
CA ARG A 21 17.36 -1.10 5.21
C ARG A 21 18.87 -1.09 4.92
N LEU A 22 19.52 -2.25 4.93
CA LEU A 22 20.94 -2.37 4.63
C LEU A 22 21.25 -1.96 3.19
N HIS A 23 20.48 -2.48 2.22
CA HIS A 23 20.60 -2.08 0.83
C HIS A 23 20.46 -0.56 0.71
N PHE A 24 19.36 0.01 1.25
CA PHE A 24 19.15 1.45 1.18
C PHE A 24 20.30 2.24 1.81
N MET A 25 20.91 1.80 2.91
CA MET A 25 22.07 2.48 3.50
C MET A 25 23.25 2.54 2.51
N LEU A 26 23.51 1.45 1.78
CA LEU A 26 24.68 1.29 0.91
C LEU A 26 24.48 1.82 -0.52
N THR A 27 23.24 1.97 -1.01
CA THR A 27 22.98 2.45 -2.38
C THR A 27 23.29 3.95 -2.54
N PRO A 28 23.82 4.40 -3.70
CA PRO A 28 23.91 5.82 -4.00
C PRO A 28 22.55 6.53 -3.92
N LYS A 29 22.52 7.70 -3.26
CA LYS A 29 21.27 8.45 -3.05
C LYS A 29 20.91 9.41 -4.18
N GLY A 30 21.85 9.69 -5.09
CA GLY A 30 21.70 10.76 -6.07
C GLY A 30 21.54 12.11 -5.38
N ASP A 31 20.82 13.03 -6.03
CA ASP A 31 20.44 14.29 -5.42
C ASP A 31 19.40 14.08 -4.31
N ARG A 32 19.76 14.47 -3.08
CA ARG A 32 18.87 14.38 -1.92
C ARG A 32 17.83 15.49 -1.89
N GLN A 33 18.06 16.60 -2.59
CA GLN A 33 17.10 17.70 -2.68
C GLN A 33 16.05 17.48 -3.77
N ALA A 34 16.24 16.52 -4.66
CA ALA A 34 15.26 16.16 -5.67
C ALA A 34 13.93 15.71 -5.03
N VAL A 35 12.81 16.07 -5.66
CA VAL A 35 11.48 15.58 -5.27
C VAL A 35 11.38 14.10 -5.64
N LYS A 36 11.07 13.26 -4.65
CA LYS A 36 10.88 11.81 -4.85
C LYS A 36 9.48 11.38 -4.45
N TYR A 37 8.83 10.57 -5.27
CA TYR A 37 7.49 10.04 -5.01
C TYR A 37 7.56 8.58 -4.60
N PHE A 38 7.05 8.25 -3.41
CA PHE A 38 7.05 6.88 -2.90
C PHE A 38 5.62 6.38 -2.71
N VAL A 39 5.25 5.38 -3.50
CA VAL A 39 3.99 4.65 -3.35
C VAL A 39 4.22 3.52 -2.36
N ILE A 40 3.77 3.74 -1.12
CA ILE A 40 4.13 2.91 0.04
C ILE A 40 3.09 1.84 0.38
N GLY A 41 1.98 1.76 -0.36
CA GLY A 41 0.96 0.75 -0.12
C GLY A 41 1.41 -0.68 -0.45
N HIS A 42 0.53 -1.62 -0.12
CA HIS A 42 0.73 -3.03 -0.45
C HIS A 42 0.71 -3.25 -1.98
N PRO A 43 1.35 -4.32 -2.49
CA PRO A 43 1.19 -4.71 -3.88
C PRO A 43 -0.29 -4.97 -4.19
N ARG A 44 -0.64 -4.97 -5.47
CA ARG A 44 -2.02 -5.23 -5.95
C ARG A 44 -3.06 -4.16 -5.58
N ASN A 45 -2.60 -2.97 -5.21
CA ASN A 45 -3.43 -1.78 -4.95
C ASN A 45 -3.26 -0.70 -6.05
N GLY A 46 -3.13 -1.11 -7.32
CA GLY A 46 -3.00 -0.18 -8.46
C GLY A 46 -1.63 0.51 -8.59
N THR A 47 -0.55 -0.17 -8.20
CA THR A 47 0.82 0.34 -8.34
C THR A 47 1.20 0.59 -9.80
N THR A 48 0.74 -0.26 -10.74
CA THR A 48 0.91 -0.03 -12.19
C THR A 48 0.24 1.25 -12.67
N THR A 49 -0.97 1.55 -12.19
CA THR A 49 -1.71 2.75 -12.58
C THR A 49 -0.96 4.01 -12.15
N LEU A 50 -0.45 4.03 -10.91
CA LEU A 50 0.36 5.13 -10.41
C LEU A 50 1.69 5.25 -11.15
N HIS A 51 2.35 4.13 -11.47
CA HIS A 51 3.54 4.13 -12.32
C HIS A 51 3.29 4.82 -13.67
N LYS A 52 2.21 4.46 -14.36
CA LYS A 52 1.84 5.08 -15.64
C LYS A 52 1.48 6.56 -15.50
N LEU A 53 0.82 6.95 -14.40
CA LEU A 53 0.57 8.35 -14.09
C LEU A 53 1.90 9.14 -13.99
N PHE A 54 2.90 8.59 -13.30
CA PHE A 54 4.20 9.24 -13.18
C PHE A 54 4.92 9.36 -14.52
N VAL A 55 4.95 8.27 -15.31
CA VAL A 55 5.56 8.28 -16.66
C VAL A 55 4.86 9.30 -17.56
N ALA A 56 3.53 9.37 -17.53
CA ALA A 56 2.76 10.34 -18.31
C ALA A 56 3.03 11.80 -17.89
N ASN A 57 3.53 12.03 -16.68
CA ASN A 57 3.97 13.34 -16.19
C ASN A 57 5.49 13.56 -16.34
N GLY A 58 6.18 12.76 -17.16
CA GLY A 58 7.60 12.92 -17.46
C GLY A 58 8.56 12.50 -16.34
N LEU A 59 8.07 11.80 -15.31
CA LEU A 59 8.91 11.31 -14.22
C LEU A 59 9.58 9.99 -14.60
N ASN A 60 10.86 9.84 -14.23
CA ASN A 60 11.53 8.55 -14.36
C ASN A 60 11.04 7.60 -13.25
N SER A 61 10.03 6.78 -13.55
CA SER A 61 9.37 5.92 -12.56
C SER A 61 9.89 4.48 -12.56
N PHE A 62 10.13 3.94 -11.37
CA PHE A 62 10.49 2.55 -11.12
C PHE A 62 9.27 1.76 -10.58
N HIS A 63 8.86 0.70 -11.28
CA HIS A 63 7.76 -0.18 -10.90
C HIS A 63 8.22 -1.64 -10.89
N ASP A 64 8.75 -2.08 -9.75
CA ASP A 64 9.22 -3.45 -9.55
C ASP A 64 9.32 -3.75 -8.04
N SER A 65 9.22 -5.03 -7.70
CA SER A 65 9.51 -5.59 -6.38
C SER A 65 11.00 -5.54 -5.98
N ARG A 66 11.91 -5.37 -6.96
CA ARG A 66 13.35 -5.19 -6.73
C ARG A 66 13.68 -3.95 -5.91
N ASP A 67 14.92 -3.86 -5.45
CA ASP A 67 15.36 -2.79 -4.57
C ASP A 67 15.33 -1.43 -5.28
N TRP A 68 14.68 -0.44 -4.66
CA TRP A 68 14.50 0.89 -5.23
C TRP A 68 15.83 1.63 -5.35
N GLN A 69 16.24 1.90 -6.59
CA GLN A 69 17.48 2.61 -6.92
C GLN A 69 17.25 4.12 -6.81
N THR A 70 17.19 4.63 -5.58
CA THR A 70 16.69 6.00 -5.31
C THR A 70 17.53 7.12 -5.93
N GLY A 71 18.80 6.86 -6.24
CA GLY A 71 19.65 7.80 -6.98
C GLY A 71 19.40 7.89 -8.49
N ARG A 72 18.56 7.02 -9.07
CA ARG A 72 18.35 6.95 -10.54
C ARG A 72 16.94 7.29 -10.99
N HIS A 73 15.94 7.20 -10.11
CA HIS A 73 14.52 7.36 -10.44
C HIS A 73 13.89 8.42 -9.55
N ASP A 74 12.75 8.94 -9.97
CA ASP A 74 12.00 10.01 -9.30
C ASP A 74 10.76 9.50 -8.58
N ALA A 75 10.17 8.42 -9.09
CA ALA A 75 8.98 7.84 -8.52
C ALA A 75 9.13 6.33 -8.36
N PHE A 76 8.62 5.79 -7.27
CA PHE A 76 8.79 4.38 -6.91
C PHE A 76 7.46 3.78 -6.51
N SER A 77 7.17 2.62 -7.06
CA SER A 77 5.96 1.89 -6.75
C SER A 77 6.19 0.39 -6.74
N ASP A 78 5.24 -0.31 -6.11
CA ASP A 78 5.27 -1.73 -5.82
C ASP A 78 6.13 -2.15 -4.61
N PHE A 79 5.58 -3.08 -3.82
CA PHE A 79 6.17 -3.58 -2.57
C PHE A 79 6.53 -2.49 -1.53
N GLY A 80 5.82 -1.36 -1.56
CA GLY A 80 6.07 -0.19 -0.72
C GLY A 80 6.01 -0.47 0.80
N GLN A 81 5.15 -1.39 1.21
CA GLN A 81 4.91 -1.75 2.61
C GLN A 81 6.10 -2.44 3.31
N LEU A 82 7.07 -2.93 2.53
CA LEU A 82 8.29 -3.55 3.06
C LEU A 82 9.50 -2.62 2.99
N ARG A 83 9.34 -1.39 2.49
CA ARG A 83 10.44 -0.45 2.31
C ARG A 83 10.76 0.33 3.59
N PRO A 84 12.00 0.83 3.76
CA PRO A 84 12.38 1.66 4.89
C PRO A 84 11.85 3.09 4.70
N VAL A 85 10.53 3.27 4.75
CA VAL A 85 9.84 4.57 4.49
C VAL A 85 10.42 5.71 5.33
N ALA A 86 10.60 5.51 6.64
CA ALA A 86 11.24 6.50 7.51
C ALA A 86 12.73 6.75 7.18
N GLY A 87 13.39 5.83 6.48
CA GLY A 87 14.73 6.03 5.92
C GLY A 87 14.69 6.95 4.70
N TYR A 88 13.72 6.75 3.80
CA TYR A 88 13.53 7.62 2.65
C TYR A 88 13.20 9.04 3.06
N ASP A 89 12.23 9.21 3.95
CA ASP A 89 11.80 10.50 4.49
C ASP A 89 12.96 11.31 5.07
N ARG A 90 13.78 10.69 5.93
CA ARG A 90 14.97 11.35 6.49
C ARG A 90 16.05 11.69 5.46
N THR A 91 16.10 10.97 4.34
CA THR A 91 17.17 11.15 3.33
C THR A 91 16.78 12.19 2.28
N TYR A 92 15.50 12.29 1.96
CA TYR A 92 14.93 13.14 0.92
C TYR A 92 13.91 14.09 1.56
N PRO A 93 14.33 15.30 2.00
CA PRO A 93 13.44 16.24 2.69
C PRO A 93 12.24 16.70 1.84
N ASN A 94 12.33 16.58 0.51
CA ASN A 94 11.25 16.92 -0.43
C ASN A 94 10.49 15.67 -0.92
N ALA A 95 10.57 14.55 -0.20
CA ALA A 95 9.86 13.33 -0.53
C ALA A 95 8.34 13.52 -0.40
N ARG A 96 7.60 12.83 -1.26
CA ARG A 96 6.14 12.82 -1.32
C ARG A 96 5.67 11.39 -1.22
N PHE A 97 4.70 11.12 -0.35
CA PHE A 97 4.29 9.77 -0.01
C PHE A 97 2.83 9.51 -0.37
N ILE A 98 2.58 8.35 -0.99
CA ILE A 98 1.25 7.92 -1.40
C ILE A 98 0.97 6.55 -0.80
N LEU A 99 0.01 6.47 0.14
CA LEU A 99 -0.53 5.22 0.62
C LEU A 99 -1.72 4.80 -0.24
N ASN A 100 -1.44 4.04 -1.29
CA ASN A 100 -2.48 3.42 -2.12
C ASN A 100 -3.03 2.15 -1.47
N PHE A 101 -4.35 2.05 -1.41
CA PHE A 101 -5.04 0.91 -0.84
C PHE A 101 -6.31 0.60 -1.63
N ARG A 102 -6.96 -0.52 -1.29
CA ARG A 102 -8.26 -0.94 -1.84
C ARG A 102 -9.09 -1.66 -0.78
N PRO A 103 -10.39 -1.93 -0.93
CA PRO A 103 -11.14 -2.73 0.03
C PRO A 103 -10.44 -4.04 0.40
N LEU A 104 -10.45 -4.41 1.69
CA LEU A 104 -9.70 -5.57 2.20
C LEU A 104 -10.08 -6.84 1.45
N ARG A 105 -11.37 -7.10 1.23
CA ARG A 105 -11.85 -8.28 0.48
C ARG A 105 -11.25 -8.33 -0.93
N HIS A 106 -11.27 -7.21 -1.64
CA HIS A 106 -10.75 -7.12 -3.01
C HIS A 106 -9.24 -7.36 -3.07
N TYR A 107 -8.51 -6.87 -2.07
CA TYR A 107 -7.08 -7.11 -1.91
C TYR A 107 -6.74 -8.58 -1.61
N LEU A 108 -7.42 -9.20 -0.64
CA LEU A 108 -7.17 -10.61 -0.29
C LEU A 108 -7.41 -11.52 -1.49
N ASN A 109 -8.51 -11.27 -2.23
CA ASN A 109 -8.79 -11.94 -3.49
C ASN A 109 -7.65 -11.72 -4.50
N SER A 110 -7.18 -10.49 -4.69
CA SER A 110 -6.11 -10.22 -5.65
C SER A 110 -4.78 -10.87 -5.28
N ILE A 111 -4.42 -10.95 -4.00
CA ILE A 111 -3.20 -11.64 -3.56
C ILE A 111 -3.34 -13.15 -3.75
N ALA A 112 -4.47 -13.72 -3.34
CA ALA A 112 -4.74 -15.14 -3.49
C ALA A 112 -4.66 -15.57 -4.97
N THR A 113 -5.30 -14.81 -5.87
CA THR A 113 -5.22 -15.03 -7.31
C THR A 113 -3.80 -14.84 -7.85
N HIS A 114 -3.02 -13.91 -7.30
CA HIS A 114 -1.63 -13.74 -7.76
C HIS A 114 -0.76 -14.95 -7.39
N HIS A 115 -0.86 -15.49 -6.18
CA HIS A 115 0.00 -16.60 -5.74
C HIS A 115 -0.40 -17.97 -6.26
N GLN A 116 -1.61 -18.13 -6.82
CA GLN A 116 -2.09 -19.39 -7.43
C GLN A 116 -1.91 -20.62 -6.52
N LYS A 117 -2.18 -20.45 -5.21
CA LYS A 117 -2.21 -21.54 -4.23
C LYS A 117 -3.34 -21.33 -3.24
N VAL A 118 -3.77 -22.42 -2.60
CA VAL A 118 -4.78 -22.36 -1.53
C VAL A 118 -4.11 -21.90 -0.24
N PHE A 119 -4.66 -20.87 0.40
CA PHE A 119 -4.24 -20.35 1.69
C PHE A 119 -5.24 -20.75 2.77
N SER A 120 -4.79 -20.95 4.00
CA SER A 120 -5.70 -21.25 5.11
C SER A 120 -6.47 -20.00 5.56
N VAL A 121 -7.57 -20.21 6.28
CA VAL A 121 -8.30 -19.14 6.98
C VAL A 121 -7.37 -18.32 7.87
N GLN A 122 -6.46 -18.99 8.61
CA GLN A 122 -5.49 -18.33 9.47
C GLN A 122 -4.51 -17.45 8.68
N ASN A 123 -4.11 -17.85 7.45
CA ASN A 123 -3.27 -16.99 6.62
C ASN A 123 -3.97 -15.68 6.26
N PHE A 124 -5.27 -15.71 5.95
CA PHE A 124 -6.05 -14.50 5.66
C PHE A 124 -6.29 -13.65 6.91
N ILE A 125 -6.49 -14.27 8.08
CA ILE A 125 -6.54 -13.55 9.36
C ILE A 125 -5.23 -12.79 9.60
N ASN A 126 -4.09 -13.47 9.46
CA ASN A 126 -2.78 -12.85 9.66
C ASN A 126 -2.53 -11.73 8.66
N GLU A 127 -2.94 -11.89 7.39
CA GLU A 127 -2.84 -10.84 6.37
C GLU A 127 -3.67 -9.60 6.72
N ALA A 128 -4.92 -9.79 7.16
CA ALA A 128 -5.79 -8.69 7.58
C ALA A 128 -5.17 -7.87 8.71
N TYR A 129 -4.62 -8.54 9.74
CA TYR A 129 -3.91 -7.85 10.82
C TYR A 129 -2.62 -7.16 10.34
N ARG A 130 -1.77 -7.84 9.57
CA ARG A 130 -0.52 -7.24 9.04
C ARG A 130 -0.80 -5.96 8.26
N ARG A 131 -1.88 -5.97 7.47
CA ARG A 131 -2.32 -4.80 6.72
C ARG A 131 -2.86 -3.69 7.62
N ALA A 132 -3.73 -4.00 8.58
CA ALA A 132 -4.28 -3.03 9.52
C ALA A 132 -3.19 -2.39 10.40
N GLU A 133 -2.18 -3.16 10.81
CA GLU A 133 -1.01 -2.66 11.54
C GLU A 133 -0.15 -1.72 10.69
N TYR A 134 0.08 -2.05 9.42
CA TYR A 134 0.82 -1.17 8.52
C TYR A 134 0.11 0.16 8.27
N PHE A 135 -1.22 0.13 8.07
CA PHE A 135 -2.00 1.36 7.91
C PHE A 135 -2.01 2.20 9.18
N ALA A 136 -2.14 1.58 10.35
CA ALA A 136 -2.03 2.28 11.63
C ALA A 136 -0.65 2.95 11.79
N TRP A 137 0.44 2.24 11.46
CA TRP A 137 1.78 2.82 11.48
C TRP A 137 1.91 4.01 10.52
N ALA A 138 1.40 3.90 9.29
CA ALA A 138 1.49 4.99 8.32
C ALA A 138 0.68 6.22 8.77
N LEU A 139 -0.52 6.02 9.31
CA LEU A 139 -1.35 7.11 9.85
C LEU A 139 -0.67 7.83 11.01
N ASP A 140 -0.08 7.08 11.95
CA ASP A 140 0.64 7.67 13.08
C ASP A 140 1.89 8.43 12.60
N TYR A 141 2.63 7.86 11.65
CA TYR A 141 3.86 8.47 11.11
C TYR A 141 3.60 9.75 10.31
N PHE A 142 2.52 9.78 9.52
CA PHE A 142 2.20 10.89 8.62
C PHE A 142 1.15 11.86 9.15
N LYS A 143 0.75 11.73 10.42
CA LYS A 143 -0.27 12.59 11.03
C LYS A 143 0.06 14.08 10.86
N GLY A 144 -0.89 14.84 10.30
CA GLY A 144 -0.80 16.29 10.11
C GLY A 144 0.16 16.76 9.01
N ARG A 145 0.67 15.85 8.16
CA ARG A 145 1.60 16.20 7.08
C ARG A 145 0.88 16.48 5.77
N ASP A 146 1.40 17.45 5.01
CA ASP A 146 0.92 17.85 3.68
C ASP A 146 1.65 17.14 2.54
N ASP A 147 2.77 16.46 2.84
CA ASP A 147 3.53 15.62 1.92
C ASP A 147 3.08 14.14 1.90
N PHE A 148 1.84 13.89 2.35
CA PHE A 148 1.23 12.56 2.36
C PHE A 148 -0.23 12.54 1.89
N ILE A 149 -0.56 11.56 1.04
CA ILE A 149 -1.94 11.23 0.66
C ILE A 149 -2.21 9.73 0.82
N ALA A 150 -3.37 9.41 1.40
CA ALA A 150 -3.91 8.05 1.39
C ALA A 150 -5.07 7.94 0.40
N VAL A 151 -5.06 6.95 -0.47
CA VAL A 151 -6.01 6.82 -1.57
C VAL A 151 -6.52 5.40 -1.73
N ASN A 152 -7.84 5.22 -1.62
CA ASN A 152 -8.53 4.04 -2.12
C ASN A 152 -8.48 4.09 -3.64
N ILE A 153 -7.65 3.27 -4.26
CA ILE A 153 -7.45 3.29 -5.72
C ILE A 153 -8.69 2.90 -6.51
N GLU A 154 -9.69 2.28 -5.87
CA GLU A 154 -10.96 1.92 -6.48
C GLU A 154 -12.02 3.02 -6.32
N ALA A 155 -11.75 4.07 -5.54
CA ALA A 155 -12.67 5.19 -5.40
C ALA A 155 -12.75 5.99 -6.72
N PRO A 156 -13.94 6.50 -7.09
CA PRO A 156 -14.09 7.37 -8.25
C PRO A 156 -13.12 8.56 -8.19
N GLY A 157 -12.36 8.78 -9.26
CA GLY A 157 -11.41 9.89 -9.35
C GLY A 157 -10.17 9.77 -8.47
N ALA A 158 -9.87 8.60 -7.90
CA ALA A 158 -8.71 8.38 -7.05
C ALA A 158 -7.37 8.78 -7.69
N VAL A 159 -7.14 8.42 -8.95
CA VAL A 159 -5.89 8.75 -9.66
C VAL A 159 -5.79 10.25 -9.93
N ARG A 160 -6.88 10.86 -10.40
CA ARG A 160 -7.01 12.33 -10.50
C ARG A 160 -6.73 13.03 -9.18
N ALA A 161 -7.25 12.53 -8.05
CA ALA A 161 -7.01 13.14 -6.75
C ALA A 161 -5.53 13.11 -6.34
N VAL A 162 -4.80 12.04 -6.68
CA VAL A 162 -3.34 11.98 -6.52
C VAL A 162 -2.64 13.00 -7.41
N ALA A 163 -3.05 13.09 -8.69
CA ALA A 163 -2.47 14.03 -9.64
C ALA A 163 -2.70 15.50 -9.22
N ASP A 164 -3.90 15.83 -8.74
CA ASP A 164 -4.25 17.16 -8.24
C ASP A 164 -3.46 17.50 -6.98
N PHE A 165 -3.34 16.56 -6.04
CA PHE A 165 -2.59 16.77 -4.80
C PHE A 165 -1.11 17.08 -5.06
N TRP A 166 -0.51 16.48 -6.09
CA TRP A 166 0.89 16.71 -6.43
C TRP A 166 1.15 17.75 -7.51
N GLY A 167 0.09 18.37 -8.05
CA GLY A 167 0.21 19.38 -9.11
C GLY A 167 0.65 18.80 -10.45
N PHE A 168 0.35 17.52 -10.72
CA PHE A 168 0.62 16.89 -12.00
C PHE A 168 -0.26 17.47 -13.10
N ALA A 169 0.31 17.67 -14.29
CA ALA A 169 -0.39 18.21 -15.45
C ALA A 169 -1.35 17.15 -16.04
N VAL A 170 -0.87 15.92 -16.18
CA VAL A 170 -1.69 14.78 -16.61
C VAL A 170 -2.43 14.20 -15.40
N LYS A 171 -3.76 14.21 -15.49
CA LYS A 171 -4.66 13.83 -14.38
C LYS A 171 -5.03 12.35 -14.35
N GLU A 172 -4.97 11.70 -15.51
CA GLU A 172 -5.25 10.28 -15.70
C GLU A 172 -4.23 9.73 -16.69
N PRO A 173 -3.72 8.50 -16.52
CA PRO A 173 -2.84 7.89 -17.51
C PRO A 173 -3.55 7.79 -18.87
N PRO A 174 -2.85 7.97 -20.01
CA PRO A 174 -3.47 7.98 -21.35
C PRO A 174 -4.22 6.70 -21.71
N GLU A 175 -3.78 5.57 -21.18
CA GLU A 175 -4.42 4.26 -21.36
C GLU A 175 -5.65 4.04 -20.44
N GLY A 176 -6.02 5.05 -19.66
CA GLY A 176 -7.09 4.98 -18.66
C GLY A 176 -6.72 4.20 -17.40
N LEU A 177 -7.69 4.06 -16.50
CA LEU A 177 -7.53 3.30 -15.26
C LEU A 177 -7.31 1.81 -15.56
N ILE A 178 -6.06 1.37 -15.44
CA ILE A 178 -5.75 -0.05 -15.55
C ILE A 178 -6.03 -0.72 -14.21
N ASN A 179 -7.28 -1.11 -14.01
CA ASN A 179 -7.61 -2.10 -12.99
C ASN A 179 -7.03 -3.43 -13.46
N ASN A 180 -5.77 -3.71 -13.09
CA ASN A 180 -5.08 -4.97 -13.35
C ASN A 180 -5.77 -6.12 -12.57
N VAL A 181 -6.96 -6.50 -13.03
CA VAL A 181 -7.64 -7.74 -12.66
C VAL A 181 -6.79 -8.84 -13.24
N SER A 182 -6.27 -9.72 -12.36
CA SER A 182 -5.49 -10.85 -12.84
C SER A 182 -6.37 -11.72 -13.73
N THR A 183 -5.87 -12.08 -14.91
CA THR A 183 -6.49 -13.06 -15.80
C THR A 183 -6.37 -14.49 -15.30
N ARG A 184 -5.61 -14.70 -14.21
CA ARG A 184 -5.43 -16.02 -13.60
C ARG A 184 -6.73 -16.48 -12.94
N PRO A 185 -7.02 -17.79 -12.94
CA PRO A 185 -8.23 -18.31 -12.32
C PRO A 185 -8.24 -18.02 -10.82
N LYS A 186 -9.43 -17.69 -10.30
CA LYS A 186 -9.67 -17.59 -8.87
C LYS A 186 -9.92 -19.01 -8.33
N LEU A 187 -9.19 -19.40 -7.30
CA LEU A 187 -9.43 -20.68 -6.63
C LEU A 187 -10.63 -20.52 -5.69
N GLU A 188 -11.69 -21.29 -5.91
CA GLU A 188 -12.94 -21.20 -5.13
C GLU A 188 -12.70 -21.35 -3.62
N GLN A 189 -11.83 -22.28 -3.23
CA GLN A 189 -11.45 -22.49 -1.83
C GLN A 189 -10.89 -21.23 -1.16
N ASN A 190 -10.14 -20.40 -1.89
CA ASN A 190 -9.64 -19.13 -1.32
C ASN A 190 -10.77 -18.16 -1.06
N SER A 191 -11.79 -18.10 -1.94
CA SER A 191 -12.95 -17.24 -1.72
C SER A 191 -13.70 -17.65 -0.45
N ALA A 192 -13.92 -18.96 -0.25
CA ALA A 192 -14.53 -19.50 0.96
C ALA A 192 -13.69 -19.22 2.23
N ASN A 193 -12.37 -19.42 2.14
CA ASN A 193 -11.46 -19.17 3.26
C ASN A 193 -11.36 -17.68 3.61
N ILE A 194 -11.44 -16.78 2.62
CA ILE A 194 -11.50 -15.33 2.83
C ILE A 194 -12.77 -14.95 3.59
N GLU A 195 -13.95 -15.38 3.12
CA GLU A 195 -15.21 -15.03 3.82
C GLU A 195 -15.26 -15.62 5.24
N THR A 196 -14.75 -16.84 5.43
CA THR A 196 -14.62 -17.44 6.77
C THR A 196 -13.70 -16.61 7.68
N ALA A 197 -12.56 -16.13 7.16
CA ALA A 197 -11.64 -15.28 7.90
C ALA A 197 -12.27 -13.93 8.25
N LEU A 198 -12.95 -13.29 7.30
CA LEU A 198 -13.63 -12.01 7.50
C LEU A 198 -14.75 -12.13 8.53
N ALA A 199 -15.54 -13.20 8.50
CA ALA A 199 -16.56 -13.49 9.50
C ALA A 199 -15.96 -13.71 10.88
N ALA A 200 -14.87 -14.48 11.00
CA ALA A 200 -14.19 -14.74 12.26
C ALA A 200 -13.59 -13.47 12.91
N LEU A 201 -13.34 -12.44 12.11
CA LEU A 201 -12.85 -11.12 12.51
C LEU A 201 -13.95 -10.06 12.63
N ASP A 202 -15.23 -10.39 12.36
CA ASP A 202 -16.31 -9.40 12.30
C ASP A 202 -16.03 -8.22 11.33
N LEU A 203 -15.47 -8.54 10.15
CA LEU A 203 -15.06 -7.57 9.13
C LEU A 203 -15.84 -7.67 7.82
N VAL A 204 -16.86 -8.52 7.70
CA VAL A 204 -17.56 -8.79 6.43
C VAL A 204 -18.03 -7.50 5.73
N GLU A 205 -18.66 -6.59 6.48
CA GLU A 205 -19.14 -5.29 5.97
C GLU A 205 -18.02 -4.26 5.81
N GLU A 206 -17.03 -4.25 6.71
CA GLU A 206 -15.88 -3.33 6.62
C GLU A 206 -15.02 -3.64 5.39
N ALA A 207 -14.83 -4.91 5.08
CA ALA A 207 -13.90 -5.37 4.06
C ALA A 207 -14.29 -4.96 2.64
N GLY A 208 -15.55 -4.56 2.41
CA GLY A 208 -16.05 -4.02 1.14
C GLY A 208 -15.90 -2.51 0.97
N ARG A 209 -15.68 -1.75 2.06
CA ARG A 209 -15.82 -0.27 2.06
C ARG A 209 -14.53 0.52 1.82
N GLY A 210 -13.37 -0.13 1.72
CA GLY A 210 -12.10 0.60 1.56
C GLY A 210 -11.74 1.40 2.82
N CYS A 211 -11.83 0.80 4.00
CA CYS A 211 -11.50 1.48 5.25
C CYS A 211 -9.97 1.57 5.45
N LEU A 212 -9.47 2.77 5.76
CA LEU A 212 -8.06 2.98 6.15
C LEU A 212 -7.80 2.65 7.63
N VAL A 213 -8.80 2.87 8.49
CA VAL A 213 -8.80 2.50 9.91
C VAL A 213 -9.73 1.30 10.08
N SER A 214 -9.21 0.22 10.68
CA SER A 214 -9.95 -1.04 10.82
C SER A 214 -10.42 -1.26 12.25
N ARG A 215 -11.54 -1.98 12.42
CA ARG A 215 -11.98 -2.50 13.73
C ARG A 215 -10.89 -3.33 14.43
N LEU A 216 -9.99 -3.95 13.67
CA LEU A 216 -8.85 -4.68 14.22
C LEU A 216 -7.91 -3.82 15.08
N ASN A 217 -7.93 -2.49 14.93
CA ASN A 217 -7.10 -1.61 15.74
C ASN A 217 -7.64 -1.41 17.17
N GLY A 218 -8.83 -1.94 17.50
CA GLY A 218 -9.38 -1.96 18.86
C GLY A 218 -9.41 -0.57 19.50
N ALA A 219 -8.79 -0.43 20.68
CA ALA A 219 -8.73 0.83 21.43
C ALA A 219 -8.02 1.98 20.70
N ARG A 220 -7.18 1.70 19.69
CA ARG A 220 -6.48 2.73 18.90
C ARG A 220 -7.35 3.38 17.83
N GLN A 221 -8.53 2.84 17.53
CA GLN A 221 -9.37 3.32 16.43
C GLN A 221 -9.67 4.82 16.52
N THR A 222 -10.06 5.32 17.69
CA THR A 222 -10.38 6.75 17.88
C THR A 222 -9.19 7.64 17.54
N ALA A 223 -7.99 7.29 18.02
CA ALA A 223 -6.78 8.04 17.75
C ALA A 223 -6.36 7.97 16.27
N LEU A 224 -6.53 6.80 15.63
CA LEU A 224 -6.22 6.61 14.21
C LEU A 224 -7.22 7.31 13.29
N LEU A 225 -8.50 7.37 13.65
CA LEU A 225 -9.50 8.17 12.93
C LEU A 225 -9.15 9.66 13.02
N ALA A 226 -8.82 10.15 14.21
CA ALA A 226 -8.34 11.52 14.37
C ALA A 226 -7.06 11.78 13.55
N ALA A 227 -6.12 10.83 13.47
CA ALA A 227 -4.93 10.96 12.63
C ALA A 227 -5.28 10.98 11.13
N ARG A 228 -6.17 10.09 10.67
CA ARG A 228 -6.69 10.08 9.29
C ARG A 228 -7.32 11.43 8.92
N ASP A 229 -8.06 12.04 9.83
CA ASP A 229 -8.77 13.30 9.56
C ASP A 229 -7.81 14.51 9.43
N THR A 230 -6.53 14.34 9.81
CA THR A 230 -5.49 15.36 9.61
C THR A 230 -4.74 15.26 8.29
N ILE A 231 -5.00 14.22 7.47
CA ILE A 231 -4.29 13.99 6.21
C ILE A 231 -5.26 14.04 5.01
N ARG A 232 -4.73 14.19 3.80
CA ARG A 232 -5.52 14.01 2.59
C ARG A 232 -5.89 12.52 2.44
N CYS A 233 -7.17 12.21 2.52
CA CYS A 233 -7.69 10.86 2.33
C CYS A 233 -8.78 10.82 1.26
N VAL A 234 -8.71 9.84 0.36
CA VAL A 234 -9.73 9.54 -0.65
C VAL A 234 -10.22 8.13 -0.39
N GLN A 235 -11.52 7.94 -0.15
CA GLN A 235 -12.12 6.65 0.19
C GLN A 235 -13.26 6.29 -0.76
#